data_AF-A0A699YLS4-F1
#
_entry.id   AF-A0A699YLS4-F1
#
_cell.length_a   1.000
_cell.length_b   1.000
_cell.length_c   1.000
_cell.angle_alpha   90.00
_cell.angle_beta   90.00
_cell.angle_gamma   90.00
#
_symmetry.space_group_name_H-M   'P 1'
#
loop_
_entity.id
_entity.type
_entity.pdbx_description
1 polymer ?
#
loop_
_entity_poly.entity_id
_entity_poly.type
_entity_poly.pdbx_seq_one_letter_code
_entity_poly.pdbx_strand_id
1 'polypeptide(L)'
;MMHDVVEKCRAVAVELLEHCVKQVPDPCPLLPGLVPALLQRMGQLPVQEPAEEVRLSLVRLLAACVDRAPGKELGGHAADFTTVLCRALEDGFPDIKRLACSTCACLAARAPPGSLSPHSGKLVATLVVNLGHQHAKVRCAVLEALDPLLAYDAVPSGSVTDVVAPGLKPLAHDRAPAVREVLFRTLAGWLGAGRGPGQPGPPPDGQLGGAASGKEA
;
A
#
# COMPACT_ATOMS: atom_id res chain seq x y z
N MET A 1 -13.56 18.59 -14.77
CA MET A 1 -12.17 19.00 -14.47
C MET A 1 -11.17 17.86 -14.64
N MET A 2 -11.21 16.77 -13.85
CA MET A 2 -10.28 15.63 -14.06
C MET A 2 -10.54 14.83 -15.35
N HIS A 3 -11.69 15.02 -16.01
CA HIS A 3 -12.04 14.40 -17.30
C HIS A 3 -11.78 15.33 -18.50
N ASP A 4 -11.13 16.47 -18.30
CA ASP A 4 -10.83 17.39 -19.39
C ASP A 4 -9.87 16.73 -20.41
N VAL A 5 -10.07 17.01 -21.70
CA VAL A 5 -9.20 16.50 -22.76
C VAL A 5 -7.81 17.14 -22.71
N VAL A 6 -7.71 18.36 -22.19
CA VAL A 6 -6.46 19.12 -22.06
C VAL A 6 -5.70 18.67 -20.81
N GLU A 7 -4.46 18.20 -21.01
CA GLU A 7 -3.58 17.73 -19.94
C GLU A 7 -3.35 18.79 -18.86
N LYS A 8 -3.06 20.03 -19.26
CA LYS A 8 -2.83 21.14 -18.31
C LYS A 8 -4.05 21.42 -17.42
N CYS A 9 -5.26 21.30 -17.96
CA CYS A 9 -6.48 21.44 -17.17
C CYS A 9 -6.60 20.34 -16.12
N ARG A 10 -6.27 19.09 -16.49
CA ARG A 10 -6.26 17.97 -15.55
C ARG A 10 -5.18 18.13 -14.48
N ALA A 11 -3.96 18.49 -14.87
CA ALA A 11 -2.84 18.70 -13.95
C ALA A 11 -3.21 19.72 -12.86
N VAL A 12 -3.66 20.91 -13.26
CA VAL A 12 -4.07 21.98 -12.33
C VAL A 12 -5.26 21.53 -11.47
N ALA A 13 -6.22 20.80 -12.04
CA ALA A 13 -7.35 20.29 -11.28
C ALA A 13 -6.91 19.31 -10.17
N VAL A 14 -6.01 18.38 -10.48
CA VAL A 14 -5.51 17.40 -9.51
C VAL A 14 -4.71 18.10 -8.40
N GLU A 15 -3.85 19.06 -8.76
CA GLU A 15 -3.09 19.85 -7.78
C GLU A 15 -4.00 20.66 -6.85
N LEU A 16 -5.05 21.29 -7.40
CA LEU A 16 -6.02 22.02 -6.60
C LEU A 16 -6.78 21.10 -5.64
N LEU A 17 -7.21 19.93 -6.11
CA LEU A 17 -7.91 18.94 -5.28
C LEU A 17 -6.99 18.39 -4.18
N GLU A 18 -5.72 18.13 -4.50
CA GLU A 18 -4.71 17.69 -3.51
C GLU A 18 -4.53 18.77 -2.44
N HIS A 19 -4.42 20.04 -2.84
CA HIS A 19 -4.34 21.16 -1.91
C HIS A 19 -5.59 21.25 -1.03
N CYS A 20 -6.78 21.15 -1.61
CA CYS A 20 -8.05 21.16 -0.87
C CYS A 20 -8.08 20.04 0.18
N VAL A 21 -7.80 18.78 -0.19
CA VAL A 21 -7.79 17.63 0.74
C VAL A 21 -6.83 17.85 1.92
N LYS A 22 -5.68 18.48 1.66
CA LYS A 22 -4.68 18.80 2.70
C LYS A 22 -5.13 19.92 3.64
N GLN A 23 -5.92 20.88 3.17
CA GLN A 23 -6.28 22.08 3.93
C GLN A 23 -7.65 22.01 4.61
N VAL A 24 -8.61 21.24 4.06
CA VAL A 24 -9.94 21.17 4.65
C VAL A 24 -9.90 20.47 6.02
N PRO A 25 -10.71 20.91 7.00
CA PRO A 25 -10.80 20.25 8.30
C PRO A 25 -11.22 18.79 8.20
N ASP A 26 -12.15 18.50 7.29
CA ASP A 26 -12.69 17.17 7.03
C ASP A 26 -12.73 16.88 5.51
N PRO A 27 -11.93 15.92 5.00
CA PRO A 27 -11.94 15.54 3.59
C PRO A 27 -13.03 14.53 3.23
N CYS A 28 -13.75 13.93 4.19
CA CYS A 28 -14.71 12.85 3.93
C CYS A 28 -15.76 13.21 2.85
N PRO A 29 -16.35 14.42 2.84
CA PRO A 29 -17.34 14.77 1.82
C PRO A 29 -16.80 14.80 0.39
N LEU A 30 -15.48 14.87 0.22
CA LEU A 30 -14.83 14.88 -1.09
C LEU A 30 -14.62 13.46 -1.64
N LEU A 31 -14.47 12.46 -0.77
CA LEU A 31 -14.12 11.09 -1.17
C LEU A 31 -15.08 10.46 -2.18
N PRO A 32 -16.42 10.59 -2.05
CA PRO A 32 -17.36 10.02 -3.03
C PRO A 32 -17.18 10.56 -4.45
N GLY A 33 -16.67 11.79 -4.61
CA GLY A 33 -16.34 12.36 -5.93
C GLY A 33 -14.91 12.05 -6.38
N LEU A 34 -13.96 12.01 -5.44
CA LEU A 34 -12.54 11.81 -5.73
C LEU A 34 -12.20 10.35 -6.07
N VAL A 35 -12.74 9.39 -5.31
CA VAL A 35 -12.40 7.97 -5.45
C VAL A 35 -12.79 7.42 -6.83
N PRO A 36 -14.01 7.66 -7.35
CA PRO A 36 -14.36 7.24 -8.71
C PRO A 36 -13.48 7.91 -9.78
N ALA A 37 -13.11 9.18 -9.60
CA ALA A 37 -12.25 9.90 -10.54
C ALA A 37 -10.81 9.31 -10.56
N LEU A 38 -10.27 8.95 -9.40
CA LEU A 38 -8.99 8.25 -9.27
C LEU A 38 -9.06 6.87 -9.94
N LEU A 39 -10.13 6.10 -9.69
CA LEU A 39 -10.33 4.78 -10.31
C LEU A 39 -10.41 4.87 -11.84
N GLN A 40 -11.16 5.82 -12.37
CA GLN A 40 -11.33 5.97 -13.80
C GLN A 40 -10.01 6.32 -14.49
N ARG A 41 -9.18 7.19 -13.89
CA ARG A 41 -7.93 7.63 -14.50
C ARG A 41 -6.75 6.69 -14.26
N MET A 42 -6.60 6.24 -13.01
CA MET A 42 -5.43 5.49 -12.54
C MET A 42 -5.72 4.03 -12.24
N GLY A 43 -6.95 3.66 -11.87
CA GLY A 43 -7.30 2.29 -11.47
C GLY A 43 -7.54 1.30 -12.62
N GLN A 44 -7.64 1.78 -13.86
CA GLN A 44 -7.91 0.94 -15.04
C GLN A 44 -6.67 0.21 -15.55
N LEU A 45 -6.88 -0.84 -16.36
CA LEU A 45 -5.84 -1.52 -17.12
C LEU A 45 -6.25 -1.59 -18.61
N PRO A 46 -5.56 -0.89 -19.52
CA PRO A 46 -4.44 0.02 -19.28
C PRO A 46 -4.85 1.28 -18.48
N VAL A 47 -3.87 1.90 -17.81
CA VAL A 47 -4.05 3.18 -17.11
C VAL A 47 -4.48 4.25 -18.13
N GLN A 48 -5.51 5.03 -17.79
CA GLN A 48 -6.13 5.97 -18.74
C GLN A 48 -5.43 7.33 -18.80
N GLU A 49 -4.64 7.71 -17.79
CA GLU A 49 -3.84 8.94 -17.83
C GLU A 49 -2.50 8.71 -18.56
N PRO A 50 -2.32 9.28 -19.77
CA PRO A 50 -1.08 9.11 -20.53
C PRO A 50 0.10 9.88 -19.93
N ALA A 51 -0.14 11.03 -19.29
CA ALA A 51 0.91 11.90 -18.79
C ALA A 51 1.45 11.42 -17.44
N GLU A 52 2.73 11.08 -17.37
CA GLU A 52 3.35 10.53 -16.16
C GLU A 52 3.35 11.52 -14.98
N GLU A 53 3.51 12.81 -15.26
CA GLU A 53 3.42 13.87 -14.24
C GLU A 53 2.03 13.93 -13.63
N VAL A 54 0.99 13.79 -14.44
CA VAL A 54 -0.40 13.75 -13.96
C VAL A 54 -0.67 12.45 -13.21
N ARG A 55 -0.14 11.30 -13.65
CA ARG A 55 -0.22 10.04 -12.86
C ARG A 55 0.41 10.19 -11.49
N LEU A 56 1.59 10.81 -11.41
CA LEU A 56 2.24 11.09 -10.13
C LEU A 56 1.37 11.99 -9.25
N SER A 57 0.78 13.06 -9.79
CA SER A 57 -0.14 13.94 -9.05
C SER A 57 -1.41 13.21 -8.61
N LEU A 58 -1.94 12.26 -9.39
CA LEU A 58 -3.09 11.42 -8.98
C LEU A 58 -2.73 10.55 -7.76
N VAL A 59 -1.52 9.98 -7.74
CA VAL A 59 -1.06 9.19 -6.58
C VAL A 59 -0.77 10.08 -5.38
N ARG A 60 -0.32 11.34 -5.57
CA ARG A 60 -0.20 12.32 -4.47
C ARG A 60 -1.55 12.70 -3.89
N LEU A 61 -2.56 12.91 -4.74
CA LEU A 61 -3.93 13.13 -4.32
C LEU A 61 -4.46 11.93 -3.53
N LEU A 62 -4.24 10.69 -3.99
CA LEU A 62 -4.58 9.49 -3.25
C LEU A 62 -3.87 9.45 -1.89
N ALA A 63 -2.57 9.73 -1.85
CA ALA A 63 -1.79 9.76 -0.62
C ALA A 63 -2.35 10.79 0.38
N ALA A 64 -2.77 11.97 -0.10
CA ALA A 64 -3.43 12.98 0.73
C ALA A 64 -4.78 12.48 1.28
N CYS A 65 -5.58 11.79 0.47
CA CYS A 65 -6.82 11.16 0.95
C CYS A 65 -6.53 10.12 2.02
N VAL A 66 -5.55 9.25 1.78
CA VAL A 66 -5.13 8.19 2.70
C VAL A 66 -4.52 8.74 3.98
N ASP A 67 -3.90 9.91 3.97
CA ASP A 67 -3.31 10.56 5.15
C ASP A 67 -4.36 11.32 5.98
N ARG A 68 -5.33 11.96 5.32
CA ARG A 68 -6.28 12.88 5.96
C ARG A 68 -7.59 12.24 6.36
N ALA A 69 -8.06 11.21 5.66
CA ALA A 69 -9.35 10.59 5.94
C ALA A 69 -9.34 9.80 7.26
N PRO A 70 -10.45 9.73 8.02
CA PRO A 70 -10.58 8.84 9.17
C PRO A 70 -10.47 7.38 8.77
N GLY A 71 -9.98 6.52 9.67
CA GLY A 71 -9.81 5.09 9.39
C GLY A 71 -11.09 4.42 8.85
N LYS A 72 -12.27 4.73 9.39
CA LYS A 72 -13.55 4.19 8.90
C LYS A 72 -13.75 4.42 7.39
N GLU A 73 -13.41 5.61 6.89
CA GLU A 73 -13.53 5.94 5.47
C GLU A 73 -12.46 5.21 4.63
N LEU A 74 -11.25 5.01 5.18
CA LEU A 74 -10.23 4.17 4.54
C LEU A 74 -10.72 2.74 4.36
N GLY A 75 -11.40 2.19 5.37
CA GLY A 75 -12.02 0.87 5.29
C GLY A 75 -13.12 0.80 4.23
N GLY A 76 -13.97 1.82 4.14
CA GLY A 76 -15.04 1.92 3.13
C GLY A 76 -14.52 1.98 1.68
N HIS A 77 -13.33 2.54 1.47
CA HIS A 77 -12.70 2.69 0.16
C HIS A 77 -11.49 1.76 -0.05
N ALA A 78 -11.30 0.76 0.81
CA ALA A 78 -10.12 -0.11 0.81
C ALA A 78 -9.88 -0.80 -0.55
N ALA A 79 -10.94 -1.30 -1.17
CA ALA A 79 -10.89 -1.96 -2.48
C ALA A 79 -10.39 -1.02 -3.58
N ASP A 80 -10.93 0.20 -3.59
CA ASP A 80 -10.66 1.20 -4.61
C ASP A 80 -9.24 1.76 -4.49
N PHE A 81 -8.83 2.10 -3.26
CA PHE A 81 -7.47 2.53 -2.96
C PHE A 81 -6.45 1.46 -3.32
N THR A 82 -6.72 0.20 -2.97
CA THR A 82 -5.83 -0.91 -3.34
C THR A 82 -5.74 -1.09 -4.85
N THR A 83 -6.83 -0.92 -5.58
CA THR A 83 -6.85 -0.99 -7.05
C THR A 83 -5.95 0.08 -7.66
N VAL A 84 -6.08 1.33 -7.22
CA VAL A 84 -5.24 2.45 -7.70
C VAL A 84 -3.76 2.23 -7.33
N LEU A 85 -3.48 1.77 -6.10
CA LEU A 85 -2.11 1.49 -5.65
C LEU A 85 -1.45 0.35 -6.44
N CYS A 86 -2.19 -0.71 -6.78
CA CYS A 86 -1.65 -1.78 -7.64
C CYS A 86 -1.20 -1.21 -8.99
N ARG A 87 -2.00 -0.34 -9.61
CA ARG A 87 -1.62 0.29 -10.90
C ARG A 87 -0.43 1.23 -10.75
N ALA A 88 -0.35 1.99 -9.66
CA ALA A 88 0.80 2.84 -9.37
C ALA A 88 2.08 2.03 -9.13
N LEU A 89 1.98 0.86 -8.50
CA LEU A 89 3.11 -0.06 -8.30
C LEU A 89 3.55 -0.77 -9.58
N GLU A 90 2.68 -0.87 -10.58
CA GLU A 90 2.97 -1.41 -11.91
C GLU A 90 3.49 -0.34 -12.88
N ASP A 91 3.42 0.95 -12.52
CA ASP A 91 3.83 2.07 -13.38
C ASP A 91 5.31 1.99 -13.79
N GLY A 92 5.64 2.47 -14.99
CA GLY A 92 7.02 2.53 -15.47
C GLY A 92 7.89 3.55 -14.73
N PHE A 93 7.29 4.56 -14.09
CA PHE A 93 8.02 5.65 -13.48
C PHE A 93 8.41 5.35 -12.01
N PRO A 94 9.70 5.37 -11.64
CA PRO A 94 10.16 5.01 -10.30
C PRO A 94 9.55 5.84 -9.17
N ASP A 95 9.28 7.12 -9.41
CA ASP A 95 8.76 8.02 -8.38
C ASP A 95 7.30 7.70 -8.02
N ILE A 96 6.52 7.24 -9.00
CA ILE A 96 5.15 6.76 -8.78
C ILE A 96 5.18 5.51 -7.92
N LYS A 97 6.06 4.55 -8.23
CA LYS A 97 6.23 3.32 -7.42
C LYS A 97 6.63 3.65 -5.97
N ARG A 98 7.59 4.56 -5.76
CA ARG A 98 8.04 4.96 -4.41
C ARG A 98 6.91 5.60 -3.61
N LEU A 99 6.17 6.51 -4.21
CA LEU A 99 5.03 7.15 -3.55
C LEU A 99 3.91 6.14 -3.27
N ALA A 100 3.67 5.20 -4.18
CA ALA A 100 2.71 4.13 -3.95
C ALA A 100 3.12 3.24 -2.76
N CYS A 101 4.40 2.90 -2.62
CA CYS A 101 4.91 2.14 -1.47
C CYS A 101 4.63 2.84 -0.15
N SER A 102 4.99 4.13 -0.01
CA SER A 102 4.72 4.88 1.23
C SER A 102 3.22 5.05 1.48
N THR A 103 2.41 5.17 0.43
CA THR A 103 0.95 5.25 0.55
C THR A 103 0.35 3.91 0.99
N CYS A 104 0.88 2.77 0.52
CA CYS A 104 0.48 1.45 1.00
C CYS A 104 0.76 1.29 2.50
N ALA A 105 1.95 1.73 2.94
CA ALA A 105 2.33 1.72 4.35
C ALA A 105 1.37 2.55 5.22
N CYS A 106 1.06 3.76 4.77
CA CYS A 106 0.13 4.66 5.45
C CYS A 106 -1.29 4.07 5.50
N LEU A 107 -1.77 3.51 4.39
CA LEU A 107 -3.08 2.86 4.32
C LEU A 107 -3.16 1.69 5.30
N ALA A 108 -2.14 0.82 5.34
CA ALA A 108 -2.08 -0.32 6.25
C ALA A 108 -2.09 0.10 7.73
N ALA A 109 -1.34 1.15 8.07
CA ALA A 109 -1.26 1.63 9.45
C ALA A 109 -2.53 2.34 9.95
N ARG A 110 -3.33 2.91 9.05
CA ARG A 110 -4.50 3.75 9.41
C ARG A 110 -5.84 3.08 9.16
N ALA A 111 -5.90 2.08 8.28
CA ALA A 111 -7.13 1.38 8.00
C ALA A 111 -7.58 0.52 9.21
N PRO A 112 -8.90 0.36 9.44
CA PRO A 112 -9.42 -0.48 10.49
C PRO A 112 -8.92 -1.93 10.32
N PRO A 113 -8.65 -2.65 11.42
CA PRO A 113 -8.26 -4.06 11.36
C PRO A 113 -9.23 -4.88 10.50
N GLY A 114 -8.69 -5.73 9.62
CA GLY A 114 -9.46 -6.58 8.73
C GLY A 114 -10.00 -5.92 7.46
N SER A 115 -10.05 -4.58 7.34
CA SER A 115 -10.64 -3.94 6.15
C SER A 115 -9.80 -4.11 4.88
N LEU A 116 -8.49 -4.31 5.02
CA LEU A 116 -7.59 -4.57 3.89
C LEU A 116 -7.43 -6.05 3.54
N SER A 117 -7.85 -6.96 4.44
CA SER A 117 -7.67 -8.41 4.29
C SER A 117 -8.16 -8.96 2.93
N PRO A 118 -9.31 -8.51 2.38
CA PRO A 118 -9.80 -9.02 1.09
C PRO A 118 -8.93 -8.63 -0.12
N HIS A 119 -8.05 -7.63 0.01
CA HIS A 119 -7.34 -7.01 -1.12
C HIS A 119 -5.81 -7.06 -0.99
N SER A 120 -5.32 -7.29 0.22
CA SER A 120 -3.90 -7.28 0.57
C SER A 120 -3.07 -8.34 -0.16
N GLY A 121 -3.60 -9.52 -0.42
CA GLY A 121 -2.85 -10.59 -1.11
C GLY A 121 -2.38 -10.13 -2.48
N LYS A 122 -3.26 -9.45 -3.24
CA LYS A 122 -2.91 -8.83 -4.52
C LYS A 122 -1.93 -7.67 -4.33
N LEU A 123 -2.18 -6.80 -3.36
CA LEU A 123 -1.32 -5.63 -3.10
C LEU A 123 0.12 -6.05 -2.75
N VAL A 124 0.27 -7.05 -1.87
CA VAL A 124 1.56 -7.61 -1.46
C VAL A 124 2.24 -8.29 -2.65
N ALA A 125 1.52 -9.08 -3.44
CA ALA A 125 2.09 -9.68 -4.65
C ALA A 125 2.62 -8.62 -5.63
N THR A 126 1.86 -7.54 -5.87
CA THR A 126 2.29 -6.42 -6.73
C THR A 126 3.49 -5.66 -6.15
N LEU A 127 3.55 -5.48 -4.82
CA LEU A 127 4.72 -4.89 -4.15
C LEU A 127 5.97 -5.75 -4.32
N VAL A 128 5.88 -7.05 -4.05
CA VAL A 128 7.01 -7.99 -4.06
C VAL A 128 7.72 -8.04 -5.41
N VAL A 129 6.99 -7.91 -6.52
CA VAL A 129 7.59 -7.84 -7.87
C VAL A 129 8.61 -6.69 -7.97
N ASN A 130 8.36 -5.57 -7.27
CA ASN A 130 9.24 -4.40 -7.30
C ASN A 130 10.51 -4.56 -6.44
N LEU A 131 10.67 -5.65 -5.69
CA LEU A 131 11.95 -6.00 -5.05
C LEU A 131 13.04 -6.33 -6.08
N GLY A 132 12.67 -6.72 -7.29
CA GLY A 132 13.60 -6.95 -8.41
C GLY A 132 13.95 -5.67 -9.20
N HIS A 133 13.46 -4.49 -8.80
CA HIS A 133 13.59 -3.28 -9.59
C HIS A 133 15.05 -2.79 -9.71
N GLN A 134 15.42 -2.24 -10.87
CA GLN A 134 16.79 -1.77 -11.14
C GLN A 134 17.26 -0.65 -10.18
N HIS A 135 16.34 0.19 -9.69
CA HIS A 135 16.64 1.29 -8.77
C HIS A 135 16.58 0.84 -7.31
N ALA A 136 17.71 0.92 -6.61
CA ALA A 136 17.82 0.61 -5.18
C ALA A 136 16.77 1.34 -4.31
N LYS A 137 16.50 2.62 -4.60
CA LYS A 137 15.49 3.41 -3.87
C LYS A 137 14.07 2.84 -3.95
N VAL A 138 13.70 2.19 -5.07
CA VAL A 138 12.39 1.53 -5.20
C VAL A 138 12.37 0.28 -4.31
N ARG A 139 13.44 -0.53 -4.35
CA ARG A 139 13.54 -1.74 -3.53
C ARG A 139 13.52 -1.44 -2.03
N CYS A 140 14.21 -0.39 -1.58
CA CYS A 140 14.11 0.10 -0.21
C CYS A 140 12.66 0.49 0.16
N ALA A 141 11.99 1.27 -0.71
CA ALA A 141 10.61 1.69 -0.46
C ALA A 141 9.64 0.50 -0.36
N VAL A 142 9.83 -0.55 -1.16
CA VAL A 142 9.03 -1.78 -1.07
C VAL A 142 9.26 -2.49 0.27
N LEU A 143 10.52 -2.64 0.71
CA LEU A 143 10.84 -3.26 2.01
C LEU A 143 10.22 -2.50 3.18
N GLU A 144 10.25 -1.17 3.14
CA GLU A 144 9.63 -0.31 4.16
C GLU A 144 8.10 -0.43 4.13
N ALA A 145 7.49 -0.60 2.95
CA ALA A 145 6.05 -0.76 2.82
C ALA A 145 5.53 -2.12 3.26
N LEU A 146 6.34 -3.17 3.17
CA LEU A 146 5.96 -4.53 3.57
C LEU A 146 5.71 -4.63 5.09
N ASP A 147 6.46 -3.90 5.91
CA ASP A 147 6.38 -4.01 7.37
C ASP A 147 4.95 -3.77 7.93
N PRO A 148 4.33 -2.59 7.72
CA PRO A 148 2.97 -2.34 8.20
C PRO A 148 1.90 -3.16 7.45
N LEU A 149 2.16 -3.58 6.22
CA LEU A 149 1.24 -4.44 5.47
C LEU A 149 1.18 -5.86 6.01
N LEU A 150 2.29 -6.38 6.52
CA LEU A 150 2.37 -7.71 7.10
C LEU A 150 2.01 -7.71 8.59
N ALA A 151 1.92 -6.54 9.22
CA ALA A 151 1.43 -6.38 10.57
C ALA A 151 -0.09 -6.66 10.64
N TYR A 152 -0.48 -7.53 11.59
CA TYR A 152 -1.85 -7.87 12.03
C TYR A 152 -2.89 -8.12 10.94
N ASP A 153 -3.11 -9.41 10.62
CA ASP A 153 -4.27 -9.98 9.87
C ASP A 153 -4.61 -9.32 8.53
N ALA A 154 -3.73 -8.43 8.07
CA ALA A 154 -3.89 -7.73 6.83
C ALA A 154 -3.66 -8.68 5.67
N VAL A 155 -2.85 -9.74 5.78
CA VAL A 155 -2.47 -10.60 4.63
C VAL A 155 -2.94 -12.05 4.82
N PRO A 156 -3.42 -12.74 3.76
CA PRO A 156 -3.84 -14.14 3.85
C PRO A 156 -2.74 -15.04 4.40
N SER A 157 -3.13 -16.04 5.20
CA SER A 157 -2.24 -17.09 5.72
C SER A 157 -1.40 -17.70 4.60
N GLY A 158 -0.11 -17.92 4.86
CA GLY A 158 0.85 -18.46 3.90
C GLY A 158 1.49 -17.42 2.97
N SER A 159 0.94 -16.22 2.81
CA SER A 159 1.48 -15.19 1.90
C SER A 159 2.93 -14.79 2.22
N VAL A 160 3.31 -14.80 3.51
CA VAL A 160 4.70 -14.56 3.93
C VAL A 160 5.63 -15.62 3.32
N THR A 161 5.27 -16.89 3.46
CA THR A 161 6.07 -18.03 2.99
C THR A 161 6.08 -18.15 1.47
N ASP A 162 4.91 -17.97 0.84
CA ASP A 162 4.71 -18.30 -0.58
C ASP A 162 5.05 -17.14 -1.51
N VAL A 163 4.91 -15.89 -1.03
CA VAL A 163 5.07 -14.68 -1.86
C VAL A 163 6.23 -13.82 -1.36
N VAL A 164 6.22 -13.43 -0.09
CA VAL A 164 7.19 -12.45 0.43
C VAL A 164 8.59 -13.03 0.54
N ALA A 165 8.74 -14.18 1.21
CA ALA A 165 10.05 -14.79 1.49
C ALA A 165 10.86 -15.11 0.21
N PRO A 166 10.28 -15.66 -0.87
CA PRO A 166 10.99 -15.85 -2.14
C PRO A 166 11.52 -14.55 -2.74
N GLY A 167 10.76 -13.45 -2.63
CA GLY A 167 11.18 -12.13 -3.11
C GLY A 167 12.27 -11.47 -2.27
N LEU A 168 12.28 -11.73 -0.96
CA LEU A 168 13.29 -11.18 -0.05
C LEU A 168 14.64 -11.91 -0.14
N LYS A 169 14.64 -13.23 -0.37
CA LYS A 169 15.85 -14.07 -0.33
C LYS A 169 17.02 -13.53 -1.18
N PRO A 170 16.83 -13.07 -2.44
CA PRO A 170 17.92 -12.50 -3.23
C PRO A 170 18.53 -11.22 -2.65
N LEU A 171 17.76 -10.46 -1.87
CA LEU A 171 18.17 -9.14 -1.35
C LEU A 171 19.21 -9.25 -0.23
N ALA A 172 19.39 -10.42 0.39
CA ALA A 172 20.49 -10.65 1.33
C ALA A 172 21.86 -10.43 0.65
N HIS A 173 21.91 -10.62 -0.67
CA HIS A 173 23.08 -10.42 -1.52
C HIS A 173 22.90 -9.26 -2.50
N ASP A 174 22.02 -8.31 -2.18
CA ASP A 174 21.78 -7.16 -3.03
C ASP A 174 23.08 -6.38 -3.30
N ARG A 175 23.25 -5.85 -4.52
CA ARG A 175 24.42 -5.03 -4.88
C ARG A 175 24.49 -3.72 -4.08
N ALA A 176 23.34 -3.12 -3.79
CA ALA A 176 23.26 -1.87 -3.06
C ALA A 176 23.30 -2.11 -1.54
N PRO A 177 24.31 -1.59 -0.82
CA PRO A 177 24.41 -1.77 0.64
C PRO A 177 23.17 -1.27 1.39
N ALA A 178 22.57 -0.17 0.95
CA ALA A 178 21.36 0.39 1.53
C ALA A 178 20.16 -0.57 1.48
N VAL A 179 20.03 -1.38 0.43
CA VAL A 179 18.95 -2.38 0.34
C VAL A 179 19.17 -3.50 1.35
N ARG A 180 20.41 -3.98 1.47
CA ARG A 180 20.76 -5.00 2.49
C ARG A 180 20.50 -4.49 3.90
N GLU A 181 20.88 -3.24 4.18
CA GLU A 181 20.65 -2.61 5.48
C GLU A 181 19.16 -2.53 5.82
N VAL A 182 18.34 -2.05 4.89
CA VAL A 182 16.87 -2.00 5.07
C VAL A 182 16.30 -3.39 5.26
N LEU A 183 16.70 -4.38 4.45
CA LEU A 183 16.25 -5.76 4.59
C LEU A 183 16.51 -6.31 5.99
N PHE A 184 17.77 -6.25 6.45
CA PHE A 184 18.12 -6.82 7.75
C PHE A 184 17.46 -6.07 8.91
N ARG A 185 17.25 -4.76 8.78
CA ARG A 185 16.49 -3.98 9.77
C ARG A 185 15.03 -4.43 9.83
N THR A 186 14.38 -4.58 8.68
CA THR A 186 12.99 -5.06 8.59
C THR A 186 12.84 -6.47 9.15
N LEU A 187 13.72 -7.41 8.77
CA LEU A 187 13.72 -8.78 9.29
C LEU A 187 13.95 -8.82 10.80
N ALA A 188 14.87 -8.00 11.32
CA ALA A 188 15.11 -7.91 12.76
C ALA A 188 13.86 -7.44 13.50
N GLY A 189 13.14 -6.45 12.97
CA GLY A 189 11.86 -5.99 13.53
C GLY A 189 10.79 -7.09 13.58
N TRP A 190 10.67 -7.90 12.52
CA TRP A 190 9.75 -9.04 12.47
C TRP A 190 10.11 -10.13 13.48
N LEU A 191 11.40 -10.37 13.71
CA LEU A 191 11.92 -11.28 14.72
C LEU A 191 11.87 -10.71 16.15
N GLY A 192 11.34 -9.49 16.33
CA GLY A 192 11.11 -8.87 17.64
C GLY A 192 12.28 -8.04 18.17
N ALA A 193 13.34 -7.81 17.38
CA ALA A 193 14.39 -6.89 17.77
C ALA A 193 13.81 -5.45 17.85
N GLY A 194 13.94 -4.82 19.01
CA GLY A 194 13.39 -3.48 19.27
C GLY A 194 11.97 -3.46 19.88
N ARG A 195 11.36 -4.62 20.18
CA ARG A 195 10.11 -4.66 20.98
C ARG A 195 10.44 -4.49 22.46
N GLY A 196 9.82 -3.50 23.11
CA GLY A 196 9.84 -3.38 24.58
C GLY A 196 9.10 -4.55 25.24
N PRO A 197 9.35 -4.84 26.53
CA PRO A 197 8.65 -5.90 27.25
C PRO A 197 7.14 -5.65 27.25
N GLY A 198 6.34 -6.63 26.79
CA GLY A 198 4.88 -6.62 26.86
C GLY A 198 4.10 -6.45 25.56
N GLN A 199 4.74 -6.35 24.38
CA GLN A 199 4.00 -6.34 23.11
C GLN A 199 3.73 -7.76 22.60
N PRO A 200 2.52 -8.07 22.09
CA PRO A 200 2.21 -9.39 21.55
C PRO A 200 3.10 -9.69 20.35
N GLY A 201 3.74 -10.86 20.35
CA GLY A 201 4.48 -11.36 19.20
C GLY A 201 3.57 -11.61 17.99
N PRO A 202 4.13 -11.78 16.78
CA PRO A 202 3.35 -12.39 15.71
C PRO A 202 2.80 -13.74 16.19
N PRO A 203 1.57 -14.11 15.82
CA PRO A 203 1.01 -15.39 16.22
C PRO A 203 1.95 -16.52 15.78
N PRO A 204 2.19 -17.53 16.63
CA PRO A 204 2.98 -18.68 16.21
C PRO A 204 2.27 -19.38 15.04
N ASP A 205 3.04 -19.77 14.02
CA ASP A 205 2.54 -20.60 12.93
C ASP A 205 1.87 -21.86 13.52
N GLY A 206 0.55 -21.99 13.36
CA GLY A 206 -0.14 -23.26 13.60
C GLY A 206 -1.23 -23.33 14.67
N GLN A 207 -1.79 -22.23 15.18
CA GLN A 207 -3.04 -22.29 15.96
C GLN A 207 -4.23 -21.71 15.20
N LEU A 208 -4.62 -22.39 14.12
CA LEU A 208 -5.99 -22.31 13.61
C LEU A 208 -6.88 -23.18 14.50
N GLY A 209 -7.99 -22.61 14.94
CA GLY A 209 -8.84 -23.11 16.01
C GLY A 209 -9.22 -24.58 15.90
N GLY A 210 -8.94 -25.33 16.96
CA GLY A 210 -9.73 -26.50 17.30
C GLY A 210 -11.13 -26.02 17.66
N ALA A 211 -12.05 -26.10 16.71
CA ALA A 211 -13.47 -26.01 16.98
C ALA A 211 -13.83 -27.10 17.99
N ALA A 212 -14.23 -26.68 19.19
CA ALA A 212 -14.78 -27.55 20.21
C ALA A 212 -15.98 -28.32 19.63
N SER A 213 -15.85 -29.64 19.49
CA SER A 213 -17.00 -30.53 19.34
C SER A 213 -17.74 -30.58 20.67
N GLY A 214 -18.77 -29.75 20.82
CA GLY A 214 -19.78 -29.89 21.85
C GLY A 214 -20.71 -31.05 21.51
N LYS A 215 -20.74 -32.04 22.40
CA LYS A 215 -21.84 -33.00 22.55
C LYS A 215 -23.13 -32.28 23.00
N GLU A 216 -24.24 -32.99 22.79
CA GLU A 216 -25.66 -32.76 23.18
C GLU A 216 -26.51 -32.46 21.93
N ALA A 217 -27.50 -33.27 21.52
CA ALA A 217 -28.24 -34.36 22.16
C ALA A 217 -28.54 -35.50 21.16
#